data_AF-A0A368BF33-F1
#
_entry.id   AF-A0A368BF33-F1
#
_cell.length_a   1.000
_cell.length_b   1.000
_cell.length_c   1.000
_cell.angle_alpha   90.00
_cell.angle_beta   90.00
_cell.angle_gamma   90.00
#
_symmetry.space_group_name_H-M   'P 1'
#
loop_
_entity.id
_entity.type
_entity.pdbx_description
1 polymer ?
#
loop_
_entity_poly.entity_id
_entity_poly.type
_entity_poly.pdbx_seq_one_letter_code
_entity_poly.pdbx_strand_id
1 'polypeptide(L)' 'MEKITSQLTSVIKGISELGIGLIALGIIAEIVFGVGAIFGASVVGNLSSIVAAIGGENGFIGLVAIILIFALLRKGA' A
#
# COMPACT_ATOMS: atom_id res chain seq x y z
N MET A 1 19.70 -22.47 16.21
CA MET A 1 19.10 -21.12 16.18
C MET A 1 18.67 -20.72 14.77
N GLU A 2 19.51 -20.90 13.75
CA GLU A 2 19.24 -20.51 12.35
C GLU A 2 17.97 -21.11 11.73
N LYS A 3 17.63 -22.36 12.08
CA LYS A 3 16.41 -23.01 11.58
C LYS A 3 15.13 -22.38 12.15
N ILE A 4 15.15 -21.94 13.40
CA ILE A 4 14.00 -21.30 14.06
C ILE A 4 13.81 -19.89 13.53
N THR A 5 14.91 -19.15 13.32
CA THR A 5 14.85 -17.79 12.74
C THR A 5 14.36 -17.83 11.30
N SER A 6 14.81 -18.77 10.47
CA SER A 6 14.35 -18.89 9.09
C SER A 6 12.86 -19.26 9.00
N GLN A 7 12.39 -20.18 9.84
CA GLN A 7 10.97 -20.53 9.92
C GLN A 7 10.11 -19.35 10.35
N LEU A 8 10.54 -18.60 11.36
CA LEU A 8 9.82 -17.40 11.82
C LEU A 8 9.74 -16.33 10.72
N THR A 9 10.86 -16.03 10.05
CA THR A 9 10.88 -15.10 8.92
C THR A 9 9.94 -15.54 7.81
N SER A 10 9.87 -16.84 7.51
CA SER A 10 8.96 -17.37 6.50
C SER A 10 7.49 -17.15 6.88
N VAL A 11 7.13 -17.35 8.15
CA VAL A 11 5.76 -17.12 8.64
C VAL A 11 5.40 -15.64 8.56
N ILE A 12 6.30 -14.76 9.03
CA ILE A 12 6.10 -13.30 8.95
C ILE A 12 5.88 -12.88 7.50
N LYS A 13 6.75 -13.34 6.59
CA LYS A 13 6.63 -13.04 5.16
C LYS A 13 5.28 -13.50 4.60
N GLY A 14 4.86 -14.73 4.90
CA GLY A 14 3.56 -15.25 4.44
C GLY A 14 2.37 -14.42 4.96
N ILE A 15 2.40 -14.02 6.24
CA ILE A 15 1.36 -13.16 6.81
C ILE A 15 1.39 -11.77 6.18
N SER A 16 2.57 -11.19 5.98
CA SER A 16 2.71 -9.88 5.32
C SER A 16 2.19 -9.89 3.89
N GLU A 17 2.49 -10.94 3.11
CA GLU A 17 1.98 -11.10 1.74
C GLU A 17 0.45 -11.20 1.72
N LEU A 18 -0.14 -11.98 2.63
CA LEU A 18 -1.59 -12.04 2.81
C LEU A 18 -2.17 -10.68 3.21
N GLY A 19 -1.54 -9.98 4.15
CA GLY A 19 -1.94 -8.65 4.60
C GLY A 19 -1.95 -7.63 3.46
N ILE A 20 -0.93 -7.63 2.61
CA ILE A 20 -0.86 -6.76 1.41
C ILE A 20 -2.02 -7.08 0.46
N GLY A 21 -2.33 -8.36 0.25
CA GLY A 21 -3.48 -8.79 -0.56
C GLY A 21 -4.81 -8.27 0.01
N LEU A 22 -4.99 -8.33 1.33
CA LEU A 22 -6.20 -7.80 1.99
C LEU A 22 -6.30 -6.27 1.89
N ILE A 23 -5.18 -5.55 2.00
CA ILE A 23 -5.14 -4.10 1.77
C ILE A 23 -5.58 -3.77 0.34
N ALA A 24 -5.05 -4.50 -0.65
CA ALA A 24 -5.41 -4.30 -2.05
C ALA A 24 -6.91 -4.55 -2.31
N LEU A 25 -7.48 -5.60 -1.72
CA LEU A 25 -8.92 -5.88 -1.78
C LEU A 25 -9.74 -4.76 -1.13
N GLY A 26 -9.29 -4.25 0.03
CA GLY A 26 -9.95 -3.13 0.70
C GLY A 26 -9.96 -1.86 -0.13
N ILE A 27 -8.85 -1.53 -0.79
CA ILE A 27 -8.76 -0.37 -1.70
C ILE A 27 -9.75 -0.51 -2.86
N ILE A 28 -9.81 -1.69 -3.50
CA ILE A 28 -10.73 -1.93 -4.62
C ILE A 28 -12.18 -1.80 -4.15
N ALA A 29 -12.53 -2.43 -3.01
CA ALA A 29 -13.87 -2.36 -2.47
C ALA A 29 -14.29 -0.92 -2.13
N GLU A 30 -13.39 -0.13 -1.55
CA GLU A 30 -13.65 1.26 -1.21
C GLU A 30 -13.86 2.14 -2.46
N ILE A 31 -13.12 1.89 -3.54
CA ILE A 31 -13.29 2.59 -4.82
C ILE A 31 -14.65 2.24 -5.46
N VAL A 32 -15.05 0.97 -5.43
CA VAL A 32 -16.25 0.49 -6.12
C VAL A 32 -17.52 0.80 -5.33
N PHE A 33 -17.50 0.61 -4.02
CA PHE A 33 -18.71 0.67 -3.16
C PHE A 33 -18.73 1.87 -2.22
N GLY A 34 -17.64 2.64 -2.14
CA GLY A 34 -17.52 3.85 -1.33
C GLY A 34 -16.75 3.68 -0.02
N VAL A 35 -16.49 4.80 0.65
CA VAL A 35 -15.74 4.87 1.92
C VAL A 35 -16.38 3.98 2.99
N GLY A 36 -15.58 3.14 3.63
CA GLY A 36 -16.06 2.24 4.67
C GLY A 36 -16.79 0.98 4.15
N ALA A 37 -16.74 0.70 2.85
CA ALA A 37 -17.37 -0.48 2.24
C ALA A 37 -17.02 -1.81 2.92
N ILE A 38 -15.83 -1.90 3.52
CA ILE A 38 -15.35 -3.07 4.24
C ILE A 38 -15.14 -2.70 5.70
N PHE A 39 -15.95 -3.31 6.58
CA PHE A 39 -15.91 -3.14 8.04
C PHE A 39 -16.00 -1.69 8.55
N GLY A 40 -16.55 -0.77 7.76
CA GLY A 40 -16.72 0.64 8.15
C GLY A 40 -15.40 1.43 8.23
N ALA A 41 -14.28 0.84 7.81
CA ALA A 41 -12.96 1.46 7.84
C ALA A 41 -12.55 1.95 6.44
N SER A 42 -11.84 3.08 6.38
CA SER A 42 -11.28 3.63 5.13
C SER A 42 -9.82 3.18 4.98
N VAL A 43 -9.57 2.25 4.06
CA VAL A 43 -8.22 1.78 3.75
C VAL A 43 -7.48 2.83 2.94
N VAL A 44 -8.16 3.47 1.98
CA VAL A 44 -7.58 4.56 1.18
C VAL A 44 -7.24 5.74 2.08
N GLY A 45 -8.14 6.14 2.98
CA GLY A 45 -7.91 7.21 3.94
C GLY A 45 -6.70 6.94 4.84
N ASN A 46 -6.60 5.73 5.41
CA ASN A 46 -5.44 5.34 6.23
C ASN A 46 -4.13 5.43 5.44
N LEU A 47 -4.12 4.98 4.19
CA LEU A 47 -2.93 5.07 3.34
C LEU A 47 -2.57 6.52 3.02
N SER A 48 -3.56 7.34 2.66
CA SER A 48 -3.37 8.78 2.41
C SER A 48 -2.80 9.49 3.64
N SER A 49 -3.27 9.19 4.86
CA SER A 49 -2.76 9.76 6.09
C SER A 49 -1.29 9.39 6.36
N ILE A 50 -0.91 8.13 6.12
CA ILE A 50 0.49 7.69 6.27
C ILE A 50 1.39 8.43 5.27
N VAL A 51 0.96 8.53 4.00
CA VAL A 51 1.73 9.25 2.97
C VAL A 51 1.87 10.73 3.33
N ALA A 52 0.82 11.36 3.83
CA ALA A 52 0.86 12.75 4.27
C ALA A 52 1.77 12.95 5.50
N ALA A 53 1.81 11.99 6.43
CA ALA A 53 2.69 12.05 7.59
C ALA A 53 4.18 12.01 7.21
N ILE A 54 4.52 11.33 6.10
CA ILE A 54 5.90 11.21 5.62
C ILE A 54 6.26 12.36 4.66
N GLY A 55 5.38 12.67 3.70
CA GLY A 55 5.64 13.60 2.60
C GLY A 55 5.02 15.00 2.78
N GLY A 56 4.40 15.27 3.93
CA GLY A 56 3.64 16.49 4.18
C GLY A 56 2.32 16.56 3.41
N GLU A 57 1.66 17.72 3.43
CA GLU A 57 0.34 17.95 2.82
C GLU A 57 0.27 17.55 1.33
N ASN A 58 1.37 17.74 0.59
CA ASN A 58 1.48 17.41 -0.83
C ASN A 58 2.17 16.07 -1.11
N GLY A 59 2.41 15.23 -0.08
CA GLY A 59 3.16 13.98 -0.20
C GLY A 59 2.59 13.04 -1.26
N PHE A 60 1.26 12.92 -1.33
CA PHE A 60 0.60 12.07 -2.31
C PHE A 60 0.77 12.59 -3.75
N ILE A 61 0.62 13.90 -3.95
CA ILE A 61 0.81 14.57 -5.25
C ILE A 61 2.26 14.38 -5.71
N GLY A 62 3.22 14.52 -4.80
CA GLY A 62 4.64 14.28 -5.07
C GLY A 62 4.92 12.83 -5.51
N LEU A 63 4.31 11.83 -4.83
CA LEU A 63 4.44 10.43 -5.21
C LEU A 63 3.88 10.15 -6.62
N VAL A 64 2.71 10.69 -6.95
CA VAL A 64 2.12 10.57 -8.29
C VAL A 64 3.03 11.19 -9.35
N ALA A 65 3.60 12.37 -9.08
CA ALA A 65 4.52 13.02 -10.02
C ALA A 65 5.77 12.17 -10.30
N ILE A 66 6.37 11.55 -9.27
CA ILE A 66 7.53 10.64 -9.43
C ILE A 66 7.15 9.43 -10.28
N ILE A 67 5.99 8.81 -10.04
CA ILE A 67 5.51 7.66 -10.82
C ILE A 67 5.32 8.03 -12.29
N LEU A 68 4.73 9.21 -12.57
CA LEU A 68 4.55 9.70 -13.93
C LEU A 68 5.88 9.94 -14.65
N ILE A 69 6.82 10.62 -14.00
CA ILE A 69 8.18 10.83 -14.55
C ILE A 69 8.85 9.48 -14.83
N PHE A 70 8.79 8.55 -13.88
CA PHE A 70 9.36 7.21 -14.04
C PHE A 70 8.74 6.43 -15.21
N ALA A 71 7.41 6.49 -15.36
CA ALA A 71 6.70 5.86 -16.47
C ALA A 71 7.09 6.46 -17.83
N LEU A 72 7.26 7.79 -17.91
CA LEU A 72 7.71 8.48 -19.11
C LEU A 72 9.15 8.12 -19.48
N LEU A 73 10.08 8.08 -18.51
CA LEU A 73 11.46 7.68 -18.74
C LEU A 73 11.56 6.26 -19.27
N ARG A 74 10.76 5.33 -18.73
CA ARG A 74 10.74 3.94 -19.19
C ARG A 74 10.14 3.78 -20.59
N LYS A 75 9.24 4.68 -21.02
CA LYS A 75 8.66 4.65 -22.37
C LYS A 75 9.61 5.23 -23.43
N GLY A 76 10.56 6.06 -23.03
CA GLY A 76 11.57 6.69 -23.91
C GLY A 76 12.89 5.92 -24.03
N ALA A 77 13.04 4.78 -23.35
CA ALA A 77 14.18 3.86 -23.42
C ALA A 77 13.76 2.55 -24.10
#